data_AF-A0AAW2QVM9-F1
#
_entry.id   AF-A0AAW2QVM9-F1
#
_cell.length_a   1.000
_cell.length_b   1.000
_cell.length_c   1.000
_cell.angle_alpha   90.00
_cell.angle_beta   90.00
_cell.angle_gamma   90.00
#
_symmetry.space_group_name_H-M   'P 1'
#
loop_
_entity.id
_entity.type
_entity.pdbx_description
1 polymer ?
#
loop_
_entity_poly.entity_id
_entity_poly.type
_entity_poly.pdbx_seq_one_letter_code
_entity_poly.pdbx_strand_id
1 'polypeptide(L)'
;MGDVYPDTAKLPKGDYTLQLYLRHDNVQYLEKMKQFVLFIEKNLDEKDAIRLSFYAQPDGPVMVFLSIRPYRYLLICYIFTDDRAKEAFYVGPPAKDKLPKGISAGSVLVGAISYGKLAFGVNNEGKNPEKNPVSYSISYVVPPVQFDEDKAKGSSSSCTKSVEEQLEEEVRDAKIRVLSSLKQSTDEERSDWKKLSISLKSEYPKYTPLLAKILEALVSENNVEDKIRHYEEIIGAADEVIGSIDTDELAKYFPSKVILKMREQK
;
A
#
# COMPACT_ATOMS: atom_id res chain seq x y z
N MET A 1 3.21 -28.30 8.65
CA MET A 1 4.17 -28.60 9.73
C MET A 1 5.50 -28.77 9.04
N GLY A 2 6.47 -27.89 9.28
CA GLY A 2 7.78 -27.90 8.62
C GLY A 2 8.87 -28.12 9.65
N ASP A 3 9.95 -28.79 9.24
CA ASP A 3 11.15 -29.03 10.04
C ASP A 3 12.30 -28.10 9.58
N VAL A 4 13.56 -28.41 9.91
CA VAL A 4 14.78 -27.67 9.53
C VAL A 4 14.86 -27.26 8.06
N TYR A 5 14.22 -28.01 7.16
CA TYR A 5 14.07 -27.68 5.74
C TYR A 5 12.59 -27.62 5.36
N PRO A 6 11.93 -26.46 5.51
CA PRO A 6 10.52 -26.34 5.20
C PRO A 6 10.28 -26.39 3.69
N ASP A 7 9.35 -27.23 3.26
CA ASP A 7 8.89 -27.24 1.87
C ASP A 7 8.07 -25.99 1.56
N THR A 8 8.06 -25.60 0.28
CA THR A 8 7.21 -24.50 -0.20
C THR A 8 5.72 -24.85 -0.05
N ALA A 9 4.94 -23.91 0.48
CA ALA A 9 3.50 -24.05 0.65
C ALA A 9 2.73 -23.03 -0.18
N LYS A 10 1.65 -23.46 -0.85
CA LYS A 10 0.73 -22.55 -1.55
C LYS A 10 -0.33 -22.06 -0.58
N LEU A 11 -0.34 -20.76 -0.32
CA LEU A 11 -1.29 -20.11 0.58
C LEU A 11 -2.26 -19.25 -0.22
N PRO A 12 -3.60 -19.38 -0.03
CA PRO A 12 -4.55 -18.43 -0.59
C PRO A 12 -4.40 -17.03 0.07
N LYS A 13 -5.14 -16.06 -0.44
CA LYS A 13 -5.16 -14.72 0.17
C LYS A 13 -5.88 -14.80 1.51
N GLY A 14 -5.22 -14.35 2.56
CA GLY A 14 -5.75 -14.34 3.92
C GLY A 14 -4.68 -13.98 4.93
N ASP A 15 -5.11 -13.88 6.19
CA ASP A 15 -4.22 -13.61 7.32
C ASP A 15 -3.74 -14.93 7.91
N TYR A 16 -2.43 -15.03 8.16
CA TYR A 16 -1.79 -16.23 8.67
C TYR A 16 -0.95 -15.91 9.90
N THR A 17 -1.02 -16.76 10.90
CA THR A 17 -0.16 -16.71 12.08
C THR A 17 0.84 -17.85 12.01
N LEU A 18 2.13 -17.51 12.00
CA LEU A 18 3.20 -18.49 12.10
C LEU A 18 3.66 -18.62 13.54
N GLN A 19 3.73 -19.85 14.04
CA GLN A 19 4.24 -20.16 15.37
C GLN A 19 5.46 -21.07 15.26
N LEU A 20 6.58 -20.61 15.82
CA LEU A 20 7.83 -21.36 15.88
C LEU A 20 8.07 -21.84 17.32
N TYR A 21 8.23 -23.14 17.49
CA TYR A 21 8.54 -23.77 18.78
C TYR A 21 10.00 -24.18 18.81
N LEU A 22 10.82 -23.48 19.61
CA LEU A 22 12.22 -23.82 19.85
C LEU A 22 12.37 -24.46 21.24
N ARG A 23 13.08 -25.59 21.29
CA ARG A 23 13.38 -26.29 22.55
C ARG A 23 14.88 -26.34 22.76
N HIS A 24 15.32 -25.96 23.95
CA HIS A 24 16.71 -26.02 24.37
C HIS A 24 16.77 -26.09 25.89
N ASP A 25 17.71 -26.86 26.46
CA ASP A 25 17.78 -27.10 27.91
C ASP A 25 18.21 -25.85 28.69
N ASN A 26 19.04 -25.01 28.06
CA ASN A 26 19.51 -23.76 28.65
C ASN A 26 18.68 -22.55 28.20
N VAL A 27 18.01 -21.92 29.15
CA VAL A 27 17.11 -20.76 28.99
C VAL A 27 17.84 -19.52 28.45
N GLN A 28 19.12 -19.33 28.80
CA GLN A 28 19.91 -18.17 28.34
C GLN A 28 20.08 -18.18 26.81
N TYR A 29 20.14 -19.36 26.19
CA TYR A 29 20.14 -19.46 24.73
C TYR A 29 18.76 -19.19 24.14
N LEU A 30 17.67 -19.69 24.76
CA LEU A 30 16.30 -19.39 24.32
C LEU A 30 16.02 -17.89 24.33
N GLU A 31 16.52 -17.15 25.33
CA GLU A 31 16.38 -15.69 25.36
C GLU A 31 17.09 -14.99 24.21
N LYS A 32 18.31 -15.44 23.86
CA LYS A 32 19.04 -14.91 22.68
C LYS A 32 18.31 -15.23 21.38
N MET A 33 17.70 -16.42 21.27
CA MET A 33 16.98 -16.84 20.07
C MET A 33 15.69 -16.02 19.81
N LYS A 34 15.12 -15.36 20.82
CA LYS A 34 13.97 -14.45 20.64
C LYS A 34 14.28 -13.26 19.72
N GLN A 35 15.55 -12.90 19.57
CA GLN A 35 15.98 -11.80 18.70
C GLN A 35 16.14 -12.23 17.24
N PHE A 36 15.98 -13.53 16.92
CA PHE A 36 16.11 -13.99 15.55
C PHE A 36 15.00 -13.47 14.67
N VAL A 37 15.41 -13.04 13.47
CA VAL A 37 14.51 -12.61 12.42
C VAL A 37 14.19 -13.82 11.56
N LEU A 38 12.92 -14.00 11.25
CA LEU A 38 12.48 -15.00 10.30
C LEU A 38 12.37 -14.38 8.91
N PHE A 39 12.94 -15.07 7.93
CA PHE A 39 12.76 -14.74 6.52
C PHE A 39 11.63 -15.57 5.93
N ILE A 40 10.68 -14.90 5.27
CA ILE A 40 9.61 -15.56 4.52
C ILE A 40 9.90 -15.35 3.04
N GLU A 41 10.22 -16.43 2.35
CA GLU A 41 10.46 -16.41 0.91
C GLU A 41 9.15 -16.63 0.16
N LYS A 42 8.88 -15.75 -0.80
CA LYS A 42 7.72 -15.86 -1.69
C LYS A 42 8.21 -15.87 -3.13
N ASN A 43 7.96 -16.97 -3.82
CA ASN A 43 8.16 -17.05 -5.26
C ASN A 43 7.18 -16.10 -5.98
N LEU A 44 7.72 -15.24 -6.83
CA LEU A 44 6.94 -14.34 -7.67
C LEU A 44 6.52 -15.08 -8.95
N ASP A 45 5.27 -14.88 -9.37
CA ASP A 45 4.80 -15.38 -10.66
C ASP A 45 5.52 -14.66 -11.81
N GLU A 46 5.60 -15.29 -13.00
CA GLU A 46 6.27 -14.70 -14.17
C GLU A 46 5.75 -13.30 -14.56
N LYS A 47 4.51 -12.98 -14.22
CA LYS A 47 3.88 -11.68 -14.46
C LYS A 47 4.40 -10.58 -13.53
N ASP A 48 4.78 -10.97 -12.32
CA ASP A 48 5.33 -10.10 -11.28
C ASP A 48 6.87 -10.14 -11.26
N ALA A 49 7.48 -11.03 -12.05
CA ALA A 49 8.93 -11.12 -12.16
C ALA A 49 9.52 -9.82 -12.74
N ILE A 50 10.47 -9.24 -11.99
CA ILE A 50 11.11 -8.00 -12.38
C ILE A 50 12.19 -8.30 -13.41
N ARG A 51 11.98 -7.77 -14.61
CA ARG A 51 12.99 -7.84 -15.66
C ARG A 51 13.90 -6.61 -15.63
N LEU A 52 15.17 -6.85 -15.34
CA LEU A 52 16.21 -5.82 -15.35
C LEU A 52 16.64 -5.48 -16.78
N SER A 53 17.01 -4.22 -16.97
CA SER A 53 17.58 -3.69 -18.21
C SER A 53 19.09 -3.51 -18.04
N PHE A 54 19.83 -3.86 -19.08
CA PHE A 54 21.28 -3.72 -19.15
C PHE A 54 21.66 -2.60 -20.11
N TYR A 55 22.70 -1.85 -19.76
CA TYR A 55 23.14 -0.66 -20.48
C TYR A 55 24.66 -0.74 -20.68
N ALA A 56 25.16 -0.32 -21.84
CA ALA A 56 26.60 -0.26 -22.12
C ALA A 56 27.26 1.00 -21.52
N GLN A 57 26.47 2.06 -21.31
CA GLN A 57 26.95 3.33 -20.78
C GLN A 57 26.34 3.61 -19.39
N PRO A 58 27.07 4.32 -18.51
CA PRO A 58 26.63 4.57 -17.13
C PRO A 58 25.43 5.55 -17.03
N ASP A 59 25.24 6.40 -18.04
CA ASP A 59 24.14 7.37 -18.15
C ASP A 59 22.84 6.75 -18.71
N GLY A 60 22.92 5.57 -19.33
CA GLY A 60 21.79 4.85 -19.91
C GLY A 60 20.56 4.69 -19.00
N PRO A 61 20.72 4.32 -17.71
CA PRO A 61 19.61 4.23 -16.76
C PRO A 61 18.88 5.56 -16.47
N VAL A 62 19.57 6.69 -16.65
CA VAL A 62 19.02 8.04 -16.37
C VAL A 62 18.45 8.66 -17.65
N MET A 63 19.12 8.44 -18.78
CA MET A 63 18.76 8.98 -20.09
C MET A 63 17.78 8.10 -20.87
N VAL A 64 16.86 7.41 -20.19
CA VAL A 64 15.92 6.45 -20.79
C VAL A 64 15.06 7.07 -21.92
N PHE A 65 14.95 8.41 -21.99
CA PHE A 65 14.31 9.14 -23.10
C PHE A 65 15.12 9.12 -24.41
N LEU A 66 16.45 9.05 -24.33
CA LEU A 66 17.39 9.10 -25.48
C LEU A 66 18.06 7.74 -25.76
N SER A 67 17.90 6.76 -24.87
CA SER A 67 18.56 5.47 -25.01
C SER A 67 17.90 4.60 -26.08
N ILE A 68 18.71 4.28 -27.08
CA ILE A 68 18.52 3.21 -28.06
C ILE A 68 18.02 1.97 -27.32
N ARG A 69 16.84 1.50 -27.75
CA ARG A 69 16.10 0.28 -27.39
C ARG A 69 16.66 -0.47 -26.18
N PRO A 70 15.91 -0.63 -25.06
CA PRO A 70 16.30 -1.57 -24.02
C PRO A 70 16.49 -2.93 -24.69
N TYR A 71 17.71 -3.46 -24.67
CA TYR A 71 18.01 -4.75 -25.27
C TYR A 71 17.20 -5.80 -24.49
N ARG A 72 16.00 -6.10 -24.99
CA ARG A 72 15.22 -7.25 -24.57
C ARG A 72 16.13 -8.44 -24.83
N TYR A 73 16.48 -9.15 -23.76
CA TYR A 73 17.07 -10.49 -23.71
C TYR A 73 18.49 -10.68 -24.25
N LEU A 74 19.15 -9.66 -24.83
CA LEU A 74 20.41 -9.92 -25.50
C LEU A 74 21.24 -8.62 -25.60
N LEU A 75 22.14 -8.39 -24.64
CA LEU A 75 23.43 -7.88 -25.08
C LEU A 75 24.05 -9.05 -25.87
N ILE A 76 23.84 -9.07 -27.18
CA ILE A 76 24.86 -9.66 -28.04
C ILE A 76 26.02 -8.67 -27.98
N CYS A 77 26.80 -8.73 -26.89
CA CYS A 77 28.19 -8.33 -27.01
C CYS A 77 28.76 -9.33 -28.01
N TYR A 78 28.90 -8.90 -29.26
CA TYR A 78 29.92 -9.48 -30.11
C TYR A 78 31.22 -9.22 -29.34
N ILE A 79 31.64 -10.20 -28.55
CA ILE A 79 33.00 -10.26 -28.04
C ILE A 79 33.81 -10.41 -29.33
N PHE A 80 34.17 -9.27 -29.90
CA PHE A 80 35.00 -9.23 -31.09
C PHE A 80 36.28 -9.98 -30.75
N THR A 81 36.65 -10.80 -31.71
CA THR A 81 37.69 -11.81 -31.77
C THR A 81 39.10 -11.22 -31.66
N ASP A 82 39.37 -10.35 -30.69
CA ASP A 82 40.73 -9.97 -30.33
C ASP A 82 40.91 -9.86 -28.81
N ASP A 83 42.05 -10.37 -28.37
CA ASP A 83 42.46 -10.68 -27.02
C ASP A 83 42.20 -9.54 -26.00
N ARG A 84 41.48 -9.84 -24.90
CA ARG A 84 41.42 -9.11 -23.61
C ARG A 84 40.66 -7.78 -23.47
N ALA A 85 39.72 -7.44 -24.34
CA ALA A 85 38.85 -6.29 -24.05
C ALA A 85 37.84 -6.61 -22.93
N LYS A 86 38.00 -5.99 -21.75
CA LYS A 86 36.98 -6.03 -20.67
C LYS A 86 35.92 -4.96 -20.95
N GLU A 87 34.70 -5.38 -21.27
CA GLU A 87 33.57 -4.46 -21.45
C GLU A 87 32.72 -4.42 -20.18
N ALA A 88 32.45 -3.21 -19.68
CA ALA A 88 31.58 -3.00 -18.53
C ALA A 88 30.12 -2.88 -18.99
N PHE A 89 29.21 -3.42 -18.21
CA PHE A 89 27.78 -3.19 -18.39
C PHE A 89 27.20 -2.64 -17.07
N TYR A 90 26.13 -1.88 -17.21
CA TYR A 90 25.45 -1.20 -16.12
C TYR A 90 24.03 -1.72 -16.00
N VAL A 91 23.56 -1.87 -14.77
CA VAL A 91 22.20 -2.32 -14.46
C VAL A 91 21.51 -1.18 -13.72
N GLY A 92 20.40 -0.71 -14.29
CA GLY A 92 19.58 0.33 -13.64
C GLY A 92 18.72 -0.27 -12.52
N PRO A 93 18.40 0.52 -11.48
CA PRO A 93 17.42 0.09 -10.48
C PRO A 93 16.05 -0.16 -11.15
N PRO A 94 15.27 -1.15 -10.67
CA PRO A 94 13.94 -1.37 -11.19
C PRO A 94 13.04 -0.15 -10.94
N ALA A 95 12.23 0.22 -11.92
CA ALA A 95 11.27 1.31 -11.79
C ALA A 95 10.26 1.01 -10.68
N LYS A 96 9.87 2.02 -9.88
CA LYS A 96 8.90 1.88 -8.79
C LYS A 96 7.58 1.23 -9.25
N ASP A 97 7.13 1.55 -10.46
CA ASP A 97 5.90 1.00 -11.07
C ASP A 97 6.00 -0.47 -11.47
N LYS A 98 7.22 -1.00 -11.60
CA LYS A 98 7.49 -2.41 -11.95
C LYS A 98 7.71 -3.29 -10.73
N LEU A 99 7.70 -2.74 -9.52
CA LEU A 99 7.79 -3.51 -8.29
C LEU A 99 6.45 -4.23 -8.02
N PRO A 100 6.46 -5.52 -7.67
CA PRO A 100 5.27 -6.26 -7.29
C PRO A 100 4.47 -5.56 -6.18
N LYS A 101 3.15 -5.64 -6.30
CA LYS A 101 2.23 -5.10 -5.29
C LYS A 101 2.36 -5.90 -4.00
N GLY A 102 2.59 -5.21 -2.88
CA GLY A 102 2.71 -5.83 -1.55
C GLY A 102 4.14 -6.03 -1.06
N ILE A 103 5.15 -5.47 -1.74
CA ILE A 103 6.52 -5.43 -1.21
C ILE A 103 6.68 -4.20 -0.31
N SER A 104 7.16 -4.41 0.91
CA SER A 104 7.50 -3.33 1.84
C SER A 104 8.97 -2.93 1.75
N ALA A 105 9.28 -1.72 2.23
CA ALA A 105 10.65 -1.30 2.48
C ALA A 105 11.45 -2.35 3.27
N GLY A 106 12.71 -2.54 2.91
CA GLY A 106 13.61 -3.53 3.54
C GLY A 106 13.44 -4.96 3.02
N SER A 107 12.44 -5.24 2.18
CA SER A 107 12.33 -6.54 1.51
C SER A 107 13.50 -6.75 0.55
N VAL A 108 13.94 -8.00 0.41
CA VAL A 108 15.03 -8.38 -0.50
C VAL A 108 14.43 -9.15 -1.68
N LEU A 109 14.61 -8.61 -2.88
CA LEU A 109 14.29 -9.28 -4.13
C LEU A 109 15.50 -10.10 -4.57
N VAL A 110 15.33 -11.41 -4.71
CA VAL A 110 16.38 -12.33 -5.15
C VAL A 110 16.05 -12.82 -6.55
N GLY A 111 17.06 -12.86 -7.42
CA GLY A 111 16.95 -13.39 -8.78
C GLY A 111 18.29 -13.91 -9.27
N ALA A 112 18.37 -14.22 -10.56
CA ALA A 112 19.61 -14.71 -11.18
C ALA A 112 19.97 -13.91 -12.43
N ILE A 113 21.28 -13.66 -12.59
CA ILE A 113 21.88 -13.19 -13.84
C ILE A 113 22.60 -14.35 -14.50
N SER A 114 22.55 -14.44 -15.83
CA SER A 114 23.24 -15.50 -16.58
C SER A 114 24.10 -14.93 -17.69
N TYR A 115 25.25 -15.56 -17.91
CA TYR A 115 26.24 -15.17 -18.90
C TYR A 115 26.33 -16.23 -19.99
N GLY A 116 26.17 -15.81 -21.24
CA GLY A 116 26.15 -16.70 -22.39
C GLY A 116 24.82 -17.41 -22.62
N LYS A 117 24.57 -17.79 -23.87
CA LYS A 117 23.40 -18.56 -24.29
C LYS A 117 23.90 -19.85 -24.93
N LEU A 118 23.50 -21.01 -24.42
CA LEU A 118 23.77 -22.28 -25.11
C LEU A 118 22.94 -22.29 -26.40
N ALA A 119 23.58 -22.13 -27.55
CA ALA A 119 22.90 -22.00 -28.84
C ALA A 119 22.45 -23.34 -29.45
N PHE A 120 22.66 -24.48 -28.78
CA PHE A 120 22.37 -25.80 -29.35
C PHE A 120 21.56 -26.68 -28.40
N GLY A 121 20.33 -26.98 -28.84
CA GLY A 121 19.67 -28.26 -28.56
C GLY A 121 18.69 -28.28 -27.38
N VAL A 122 17.44 -28.61 -27.72
CA VAL A 122 16.39 -29.23 -26.89
C VAL A 122 15.53 -28.28 -26.05
N ASN A 123 14.32 -28.05 -26.58
CA ASN A 123 13.04 -27.81 -25.89
C ASN A 123 12.99 -26.73 -24.80
N ASN A 124 12.50 -25.52 -25.13
CA ASN A 124 11.84 -24.57 -24.20
C ASN A 124 12.53 -24.21 -22.85
N GLU A 125 13.76 -24.66 -22.59
CA GLU A 125 14.46 -24.51 -21.30
C GLU A 125 15.29 -23.23 -21.20
N GLY A 126 15.49 -22.50 -22.31
CA GLY A 126 16.23 -21.24 -22.36
C GLY A 126 15.53 -20.03 -21.71
N LYS A 127 14.48 -20.24 -20.91
CA LYS A 127 13.79 -19.19 -20.15
C LYS A 127 14.24 -19.10 -18.69
N ASN A 128 14.82 -20.17 -18.12
CA ASN A 128 15.26 -20.15 -16.73
C ASN A 128 16.75 -19.75 -16.65
N PRO A 129 17.08 -18.54 -16.17
CA PRO A 129 18.47 -18.08 -16.09
C PRO A 129 19.36 -18.96 -15.21
N GLU A 130 18.79 -19.72 -14.26
CA GLU A 130 19.56 -20.61 -13.38
C GLU A 130 20.10 -21.86 -14.09
N LYS A 131 19.43 -22.30 -15.17
CA LYS A 131 19.83 -23.48 -15.96
C LYS A 131 20.93 -23.19 -16.98
N ASN A 132 21.35 -21.93 -17.10
CA ASN A 132 22.45 -21.55 -17.97
C ASN A 132 23.80 -21.96 -17.36
N PRO A 133 24.80 -22.31 -18.19
CA PRO A 133 26.07 -22.86 -17.72
C PRO A 133 26.86 -21.90 -16.82
N VAL A 134 26.59 -20.60 -16.91
CA VAL A 134 27.17 -19.58 -16.04
C VAL A 134 26.04 -18.70 -15.52
N SER A 135 25.59 -18.96 -14.31
CA SER A 135 24.54 -18.20 -13.62
C SER A 135 25.02 -17.77 -12.23
N TYR A 136 24.58 -16.59 -11.79
CA TYR A 136 24.89 -16.03 -10.47
C TYR A 136 23.64 -15.44 -9.84
N SER A 137 23.50 -15.55 -8.52
CA SER A 137 22.43 -14.91 -7.77
C SER A 137 22.67 -13.41 -7.66
N ILE A 138 21.62 -12.62 -7.86
CA ILE A 138 21.60 -11.18 -7.63
C ILE A 138 20.51 -10.84 -6.62
N SER A 139 20.78 -9.85 -5.77
CA SER A 139 19.84 -9.37 -4.78
C SER A 139 19.63 -7.86 -4.89
N TYR A 140 18.40 -7.40 -4.73
CA TYR A 140 18.04 -5.99 -4.67
C TYR A 140 17.25 -5.71 -3.39
N VAL A 141 17.77 -4.81 -2.56
CA VAL A 141 17.10 -4.37 -1.33
C VAL A 141 16.16 -3.23 -1.67
N VAL A 142 14.88 -3.37 -1.33
CA VAL A 142 13.89 -2.32 -1.55
C VAL A 142 14.18 -1.16 -0.59
N PRO A 143 14.49 0.04 -1.11
CA PRO A 143 14.82 1.17 -0.26
C PRO A 143 13.62 1.57 0.60
N PRO A 144 13.85 2.19 1.77
CA PRO A 144 12.78 2.82 2.53
C PRO A 144 12.07 3.83 1.64
N VAL A 145 10.74 3.80 1.65
CA VAL A 145 9.95 4.88 1.07
C VAL A 145 10.29 6.11 1.90
N GLN A 146 11.14 6.98 1.39
CA GLN A 146 11.23 8.33 1.93
C GLN A 146 9.81 8.87 1.86
N PHE A 147 9.23 9.20 3.02
CA PHE A 147 8.11 10.11 3.02
C PHE A 147 8.64 11.34 2.29
N ASP A 148 8.16 11.58 1.07
CA ASP A 148 8.20 12.92 0.51
C ASP A 148 7.42 13.78 1.52
N GLU A 149 8.14 14.42 2.45
CA GLU A 149 7.65 15.59 3.17
C GLU A 149 7.35 16.76 2.20
N ASP A 150 7.58 16.57 0.89
CA ASP A 150 7.24 17.49 -0.17
C ASP A 150 5.96 17.13 -0.95
N LYS A 151 5.06 16.33 -0.36
CA LYS A 151 3.62 16.59 -0.56
C LYS A 151 3.13 17.51 0.54
N ALA A 152 3.60 18.76 0.43
CA ALA A 152 2.82 19.92 0.82
C ALA A 152 1.39 19.68 0.32
N LYS A 153 0.56 19.22 1.24
CA LYS A 153 -0.88 19.25 1.16
C LYS A 153 -1.19 20.68 0.75
N GLY A 154 -1.55 20.87 -0.51
CA GLY A 154 -2.23 22.07 -0.96
C GLY A 154 -3.58 22.12 -0.24
N SER A 155 -3.56 22.41 1.06
CA SER A 155 -4.63 23.12 1.72
C SER A 155 -4.51 24.56 1.25
N SER A 156 -5.13 24.82 0.11
CA SER A 156 -5.74 26.12 -0.11
C SER A 156 -6.48 26.52 1.18
N SER A 157 -6.24 27.75 1.62
CA SER A 157 -6.73 28.39 2.84
C SER A 157 -6.12 27.87 4.15
N SER A 158 -4.88 28.27 4.45
CA SER A 158 -4.58 28.73 5.80
C SER A 158 -5.39 30.02 6.04
N CYS A 159 -6.69 29.85 6.29
CA CYS A 159 -7.43 30.87 7.01
C CYS A 159 -6.66 31.03 8.32
N THR A 160 -6.30 32.27 8.65
CA THR A 160 -5.78 32.66 9.96
C THR A 160 -6.85 32.36 11.00
N LYS A 161 -7.01 31.09 11.36
CA LYS A 161 -7.96 30.67 12.38
C LYS A 161 -7.41 31.10 13.72
N SER A 162 -8.20 31.87 14.47
CA SER A 162 -7.85 32.24 15.85
C SER A 162 -7.64 30.97 16.69
N VAL A 163 -6.84 31.07 17.75
CA VAL A 163 -6.66 29.97 18.73
C VAL A 163 -8.03 29.50 19.26
N GLU A 164 -9.01 30.41 19.35
CA GLU A 164 -10.38 30.13 19.76
C GLU A 164 -11.11 29.20 18.77
N GLU A 165 -10.97 29.44 17.47
CA GLU A 165 -11.59 28.60 16.44
C GLU A 165 -11.00 27.18 16.43
N GLN A 166 -9.68 27.06 16.63
CA GLN A 166 -9.02 25.75 16.74
C GLN A 166 -9.51 24.98 17.98
N LEU A 167 -9.65 25.67 19.11
CA LEU A 167 -10.17 25.06 20.33
C LEU A 167 -11.61 24.56 20.15
N GLU A 168 -12.48 25.36 19.53
CA GLU A 168 -13.86 24.96 19.25
C GLU A 168 -13.94 23.75 18.30
N GLU A 169 -13.07 23.70 17.29
CA GLU A 169 -12.96 22.56 16.38
C GLU A 169 -12.52 21.29 17.13
N GLU A 170 -11.51 21.37 17.99
CA GLU A 170 -11.04 20.23 18.79
C GLU A 170 -12.09 19.75 19.80
N VAL A 171 -12.78 20.68 20.47
CA VAL A 171 -13.86 20.35 21.40
C VAL A 171 -15.00 19.64 20.68
N ARG A 172 -15.39 20.13 19.48
CA ARG A 172 -16.40 19.47 18.66
C ARG A 172 -15.98 18.06 18.26
N ASP A 173 -14.75 17.89 17.77
CA ASP A 173 -14.25 16.59 17.32
C ASP A 173 -14.11 15.61 18.49
N ALA A 174 -13.74 16.10 19.68
CA ALA A 174 -13.72 15.31 20.91
C ALA A 174 -15.13 14.84 21.32
N LYS A 175 -16.13 15.74 21.28
CA LYS A 175 -17.55 15.38 21.54
C LYS A 175 -18.05 14.30 20.57
N ILE A 176 -17.71 14.41 19.28
CA ILE A 176 -18.07 13.41 18.26
C ILE A 176 -17.36 12.08 18.50
N ARG A 177 -16.09 12.12 18.92
CA ARG A 177 -15.34 10.91 19.28
C ARG A 177 -16.00 10.19 20.45
N VAL A 178 -16.42 10.91 21.48
CA VAL A 178 -17.16 10.34 22.62
C VAL A 178 -18.46 9.69 22.15
N LEU A 179 -19.26 10.38 21.32
CA LEU A 179 -20.49 9.83 20.73
C LEU A 179 -20.23 8.51 19.99
N SER A 180 -19.13 8.43 19.24
CA SER A 180 -18.77 7.21 18.48
C SER A 180 -18.27 6.05 19.35
N SER A 181 -17.77 6.33 20.55
CA SER A 181 -17.24 5.33 21.48
C SER A 181 -18.30 4.73 22.40
N LEU A 182 -19.45 5.40 22.54
CA LEU A 182 -20.57 4.91 23.32
C LEU A 182 -21.15 3.65 22.69
N LYS A 183 -21.17 2.57 23.46
CA LYS A 183 -21.82 1.32 23.06
C LYS A 183 -23.33 1.48 23.17
N GLN A 184 -24.07 0.90 22.23
CA GLN A 184 -25.54 0.88 22.24
C GLN A 184 -26.06 -0.50 22.70
N SER A 185 -25.38 -1.10 23.68
CA SER A 185 -25.63 -2.47 24.11
C SER A 185 -26.85 -2.61 25.03
N THR A 186 -27.15 -1.59 25.82
CA THR A 186 -28.29 -1.55 26.74
C THR A 186 -29.27 -0.42 26.37
N ASP A 187 -30.52 -0.53 26.82
CA ASP A 187 -31.57 0.47 26.54
C ASP A 187 -31.24 1.85 27.16
N GLU A 188 -30.61 1.84 28.35
CA GLU A 188 -30.15 3.05 29.03
C GLU A 188 -29.06 3.77 28.20
N GLU A 189 -28.04 3.04 27.74
CA GLU A 189 -26.96 3.57 26.90
C GLU A 189 -27.48 4.11 25.55
N ARG A 190 -28.49 3.46 24.96
CA ARG A 190 -29.15 3.94 23.74
C ARG A 190 -29.89 5.25 23.98
N SER A 191 -30.60 5.36 25.09
CA SER A 191 -31.32 6.58 25.46
C SER A 191 -30.35 7.76 25.67
N ASP A 192 -29.21 7.51 26.29
CA ASP A 192 -28.18 8.53 26.52
C ASP A 192 -27.45 8.89 25.24
N TRP A 193 -27.20 7.92 24.36
CA TRP A 193 -26.69 8.19 23.01
C TRP A 193 -27.67 9.02 22.18
N LYS A 194 -28.98 8.75 22.26
CA LYS A 194 -30.02 9.52 21.55
C LYS A 194 -30.12 10.95 22.09
N LYS A 195 -30.00 11.15 23.41
CA LYS A 195 -29.93 12.50 24.01
C LYS A 195 -28.69 13.27 23.56
N LEU A 196 -27.52 12.61 23.58
CA LEU A 196 -26.24 13.22 23.20
C LEU A 196 -26.24 13.59 21.70
N SER A 197 -26.77 12.74 20.84
CA SER A 197 -26.90 13.03 19.41
C SER A 197 -27.86 14.20 19.12
N ILE A 198 -29.00 14.30 19.82
CA ILE A 198 -29.91 15.45 19.70
C ILE A 198 -29.21 16.75 20.16
N SER A 199 -28.49 16.70 21.28
CA SER A 199 -27.73 17.86 21.78
C SER A 199 -26.69 18.32 20.75
N LEU A 200 -25.91 17.39 20.18
CA LEU A 200 -24.91 17.72 19.17
C LEU A 200 -25.51 18.21 17.86
N LYS A 201 -26.66 17.66 17.43
CA LYS A 201 -27.39 18.17 16.26
C LYS A 201 -27.86 19.60 16.45
N SER A 202 -28.28 19.97 17.67
CA SER A 202 -28.68 21.34 17.98
C SER A 202 -27.49 22.31 18.01
N GLU A 203 -26.32 21.85 18.46
CA GLU A 203 -25.10 22.65 18.53
C GLU A 203 -24.42 22.79 17.15
N TYR A 204 -24.49 21.76 16.31
CA TYR A 204 -23.82 21.70 15.01
C TYR A 204 -24.72 21.15 13.88
N PRO A 205 -25.78 21.89 13.48
CA PRO A 205 -26.81 21.38 12.57
C PRO A 205 -26.33 21.13 11.14
N LYS A 206 -25.27 21.82 10.69
CA LYS A 206 -24.73 21.70 9.32
C LYS A 206 -23.41 20.92 9.24
N TYR A 207 -22.98 20.29 10.33
CA TYR A 207 -21.69 19.60 10.36
C TYR A 207 -21.82 18.16 9.82
N THR A 208 -21.47 17.98 8.54
CA THR A 208 -21.61 16.71 7.81
C THR A 208 -20.98 15.50 8.51
N PRO A 209 -19.77 15.59 9.12
CA PRO A 209 -19.17 14.42 9.78
C PRO A 209 -19.96 13.94 11.02
N LEU A 210 -20.63 14.84 11.75
CA LEU A 210 -21.53 14.45 12.85
C LEU A 210 -22.76 13.74 12.33
N LEU A 211 -23.43 14.30 11.32
CA LEU A 211 -24.63 13.70 10.72
C LEU A 211 -24.33 12.31 10.14
N ALA A 212 -23.20 12.16 9.45
CA ALA A 212 -22.74 10.88 8.92
C ALA A 212 -22.48 9.85 10.03
N LYS A 213 -21.89 10.27 11.16
CA LYS A 213 -21.66 9.38 12.31
C LYS A 213 -22.95 8.94 12.99
N ILE A 214 -23.95 9.81 13.06
CA ILE A 214 -25.28 9.47 13.57
C ILE A 214 -25.95 8.44 12.65
N LEU A 215 -25.90 8.64 11.33
CA LEU A 215 -26.42 7.68 10.36
C LEU A 215 -25.73 6.31 10.45
N GLU A 216 -24.40 6.28 10.53
CA GLU A 216 -23.62 5.04 10.65
C GLU A 216 -24.01 4.24 11.90
N ALA A 217 -24.23 4.95 13.02
CA ALA A 217 -24.67 4.34 14.28
C ALA A 217 -26.10 3.78 14.18
N LEU A 218 -27.03 4.51 13.57
CA LEU A 218 -28.40 4.03 13.33
C LEU A 218 -28.42 2.79 12.44
N VAL A 219 -27.66 2.79 11.34
CA VAL A 219 -27.57 1.65 10.42
C VAL A 219 -26.96 0.40 11.09
N SER A 220 -26.08 0.60 12.07
CA SER A 220 -25.44 -0.50 12.80
C SER A 220 -26.36 -1.13 13.86
N GLU A 221 -27.48 -0.49 14.20
CA GLU A 221 -28.43 -0.94 15.21
C GLU A 221 -29.38 -2.02 14.66
N ASN A 222 -28.98 -3.29 14.76
CA ASN A 222 -29.74 -4.41 14.18
C ASN A 222 -30.83 -5.02 15.10
N ASN A 223 -30.99 -4.54 16.34
CA ASN A 223 -31.88 -5.14 17.34
C ASN A 223 -32.98 -4.15 17.76
N VAL A 224 -33.90 -3.89 16.83
CA VAL A 224 -35.05 -2.98 17.02
C VAL A 224 -36.33 -3.74 16.68
N GLU A 225 -37.29 -3.74 17.61
CA GLU A 225 -38.59 -4.42 17.46
C GLU A 225 -39.44 -3.77 16.35
N ASP A 226 -39.43 -2.43 16.28
CA ASP A 226 -40.17 -1.62 15.30
C ASP A 226 -39.32 -1.24 14.08
N LYS A 227 -39.10 -2.21 13.18
CA LYS A 227 -38.27 -2.02 11.96
C LYS A 227 -38.74 -0.88 11.06
N ILE A 228 -40.06 -0.65 10.95
CA ILE A 228 -40.63 0.38 10.06
C ILE A 228 -40.20 1.78 10.51
N ARG A 229 -40.40 2.09 11.80
CA ARG A 229 -39.99 3.39 12.38
C ARG A 229 -38.48 3.59 12.30
N HIS A 230 -37.71 2.53 12.53
CA HIS A 230 -36.26 2.58 12.41
C HIS A 230 -35.79 2.90 10.99
N TYR A 231 -36.41 2.31 9.96
CA TYR A 231 -36.09 2.66 8.58
C TYR A 231 -36.48 4.10 8.23
N GLU A 232 -37.61 4.61 8.74
CA GLU A 232 -37.98 6.03 8.58
C GLU A 232 -36.95 6.96 9.24
N GLU A 233 -36.46 6.61 10.43
CA GLU A 233 -35.38 7.35 11.12
C GLU A 233 -34.07 7.34 10.30
N ILE A 234 -33.70 6.19 9.72
CA ILE A 234 -32.51 6.07 8.84
C ILE A 234 -32.66 6.95 7.59
N ILE A 235 -33.82 6.91 6.94
CA ILE A 235 -34.08 7.71 5.73
C ILE A 235 -33.99 9.19 6.06
N GLY A 236 -34.64 9.65 7.14
CA GLY A 236 -34.55 11.04 7.57
C GLY A 236 -33.11 11.48 7.87
N ALA A 237 -32.33 10.65 8.55
CA ALA A 237 -30.92 10.93 8.82
C ALA A 237 -30.08 10.97 7.53
N ALA A 238 -30.37 10.13 6.54
CA ALA A 238 -29.69 10.14 5.25
C ALA A 238 -30.00 11.42 4.45
N ASP A 239 -31.27 11.84 4.42
CA ASP A 239 -31.68 13.08 3.77
C ASP A 239 -31.04 14.32 4.43
N GLU A 240 -30.89 14.32 5.75
CA GLU A 240 -30.16 15.37 6.48
C GLU A 240 -28.67 15.45 6.06
N VAL A 241 -28.00 14.30 5.92
CA VAL A 241 -26.60 14.25 5.45
C VAL A 241 -26.47 14.75 4.03
N ILE A 242 -27.39 14.37 3.14
CA ILE A 242 -27.39 14.82 1.74
C ILE A 242 -27.65 16.33 1.69
N GLY A 243 -28.61 16.82 2.48
CA GLY A 243 -28.95 18.24 2.56
C GLY A 243 -27.85 19.12 3.18
N SER A 244 -26.92 18.54 3.96
CA SER A 244 -25.78 19.28 4.52
C SER A 244 -24.63 19.44 3.52
N ILE A 245 -24.66 18.75 2.37
CA ILE A 245 -23.63 18.84 1.34
C ILE A 245 -24.04 19.91 0.32
N ASP A 246 -23.17 20.92 0.13
CA ASP A 246 -23.33 21.88 -0.96
C ASP A 246 -22.96 21.22 -2.30
N THR A 247 -23.99 20.77 -3.02
CA THR A 247 -23.84 20.10 -4.32
C THR A 247 -23.29 21.03 -5.40
N ASP A 248 -23.53 22.34 -5.28
CA ASP A 248 -23.11 23.33 -6.28
C ASP A 248 -21.62 23.67 -6.14
N GLU A 249 -21.12 23.82 -4.91
CA GLU A 249 -19.68 23.92 -4.65
C GLU A 249 -18.94 22.65 -5.05
N LEU A 250 -19.51 21.49 -4.71
CA LEU A 250 -18.94 20.20 -5.09
C LEU A 250 -18.85 20.06 -6.62
N ALA A 251 -19.92 20.43 -7.34
CA ALA A 251 -19.94 20.41 -8.80
C ALA A 251 -18.90 21.36 -9.43
N LYS A 252 -18.61 22.51 -8.82
CA LYS A 252 -17.55 23.44 -9.26
C LYS A 252 -16.14 22.90 -9.01
N TYR A 253 -15.95 22.05 -8.01
CA TYR A 253 -14.65 21.47 -7.66
C TYR A 253 -14.25 20.26 -8.54
N PHE A 254 -15.21 19.53 -9.11
CA PHE A 254 -14.91 18.39 -9.98
C PHE A 254 -14.16 18.75 -11.28
N PRO A 255 -14.51 19.83 -12.01
CA PRO A 255 -13.77 20.27 -13.20
C PRO A 255 -12.31 20.61 -12.91
N SER A 256 -12.01 21.25 -11.77
CA SER A 256 -10.65 21.70 -11.46
C SER A 256 -9.69 20.54 -11.17
N LYS A 257 -10.16 19.46 -10.54
CA LYS A 257 -9.36 18.23 -10.34
C LYS A 257 -9.08 17.46 -11.63
N VAL A 258 -10.04 17.39 -12.55
CA VAL A 258 -9.86 16.71 -13.85
C VAL A 258 -8.94 17.52 -14.77
N ILE A 259 -9.08 18.85 -14.77
CA ILE A 259 -8.25 19.74 -15.60
C ILE A 259 -6.79 19.78 -15.12
N LEU A 260 -6.53 19.75 -13.81
CA LEU A 260 -5.15 19.66 -13.28
C LEU A 260 -4.44 18.37 -13.71
N LYS A 261 -5.16 17.25 -13.72
CA LYS A 261 -4.62 15.97 -14.19
C LYS A 261 -4.31 15.93 -15.69
N MET A 262 -5.04 16.71 -16.50
CA MET A 262 -4.77 16.84 -17.94
C MET A 262 -3.65 17.83 -18.26
N ARG A 263 -3.34 18.77 -17.36
CA ARG A 263 -2.26 19.75 -17.56
C ARG A 263 -0.88 19.20 -17.20
N GLU A 264 -0.82 18.20 -16.30
CA GLU A 264 0.42 17.46 -15.98
C GLU A 264 0.79 16.41 -17.05
N GLN A 265 -0.07 16.19 -18.06
CA GLN A 265 0.17 15.26 -19.17
C GLN A 265 0.50 15.95 -20.51
N LYS A 266 0.87 17.23 -20.50
CA LYS A 266 1.26 17.98 -21.69
C LYS A 266 2.62 18.62 -21.49
#